data_AF-A0A1G6PRY0-F1
#
_entry.id   AF-A0A1G6PRY0-F1
#
_cell.length_a   1.000
_cell.length_b   1.000
_cell.length_c   1.000
_cell.angle_alpha   90.00
_cell.angle_beta   90.00
_cell.angle_gamma   90.00
#
_symmetry.space_group_name_H-M   'P 1'
#
loop_
_entity.id
_entity.type
_entity.pdbx_description
1 polymer ?
#
loop_
_entity_poly.entity_id
_entity_poly.type
_entity_poly.pdbx_seq_one_letter_code
_entity_poly.pdbx_strand_id
1 'polypeptide(L)'
;MTLRIPFSTLAMTAAIVVLAAGCSTQSRTSSQAAAPAPATQAAPAPAAPPAPPVPEGMSYDELTGVLGTGNEKRVRQELVGKTVALNLAKPKGRGVPAGHYEVDDTDAIYFRCRTAAPGFAGGEISTKVSGYRFVTKAKQKIVDLERCAPPEPVRTAAAPAAAPAPAAAPAPQPAAPARSSGGVAKAGMDAQGNVVDSSKVEAGSGRTVKGLNDYEGEITGNPAPNSKFSKLQIGMPARQVTDLAGPPTDQGAYITGKAWIPFYFGADRHRFEMTYKGQGRLIFAGGGMGDFSSGHLIWIIHNANEAGYR
;
A
#
# COMPACT_ATOMS: atom_id res chain seq x y z
N MET A 1 -42.04 -37.21 -50.21
CA MET A 1 -41.18 -38.39 -49.95
C MET A 1 -41.00 -38.46 -48.44
N THR A 2 -41.25 -39.63 -47.83
CA THR A 2 -41.79 -39.65 -46.45
C THR A 2 -41.27 -40.84 -45.64
N LEU A 3 -40.57 -40.58 -44.54
CA LEU A 3 -40.19 -41.54 -43.48
C LEU A 3 -39.85 -40.68 -42.24
N ARG A 4 -40.48 -40.74 -41.06
CA ARG A 4 -40.93 -41.83 -40.14
C ARG A 4 -39.80 -42.44 -39.28
N ILE A 5 -40.09 -42.46 -37.97
CA ILE A 5 -39.26 -42.86 -36.83
C ILE A 5 -39.37 -44.38 -36.58
N PRO A 6 -38.53 -44.98 -35.70
CA PRO A 6 -39.12 -45.45 -34.43
C PRO A 6 -38.24 -45.25 -33.17
N PHE A 7 -38.88 -45.37 -32.00
CA PHE A 7 -38.26 -45.54 -30.69
C PHE A 7 -37.66 -46.96 -30.54
N SER A 8 -36.77 -47.15 -29.56
CA SER A 8 -36.74 -48.38 -28.76
C SER A 8 -36.03 -48.23 -27.41
N THR A 9 -36.37 -49.09 -26.44
CA THR A 9 -35.94 -49.05 -25.03
C THR A 9 -35.47 -50.42 -24.54
N LEU A 10 -34.40 -50.49 -23.76
CA LEU A 10 -34.04 -51.57 -22.81
C LEU A 10 -32.94 -51.01 -21.88
N ALA A 11 -32.90 -51.11 -20.54
CA ALA A 11 -33.56 -51.93 -19.51
C ALA A 11 -32.95 -53.33 -19.24
N MET A 12 -32.93 -53.72 -17.95
CA MET A 12 -32.65 -55.07 -17.39
C MET A 12 -31.21 -55.64 -17.51
N THR A 13 -30.64 -56.42 -16.56
CA THR A 13 -30.85 -56.60 -15.08
C THR A 13 -29.66 -57.39 -14.46
N ALA A 14 -29.55 -57.38 -13.10
CA ALA A 14 -29.10 -58.44 -12.15
C ALA A 14 -27.87 -59.37 -12.47
N ALA A 15 -27.07 -59.83 -11.50
CA ALA A 15 -27.38 -60.99 -10.62
C ALA A 15 -26.16 -61.39 -9.71
N ILE A 16 -26.23 -62.21 -8.65
CA ILE A 16 -27.24 -62.36 -7.56
C ILE A 16 -26.67 -63.25 -6.40
N VAL A 17 -26.80 -62.84 -5.12
CA VAL A 17 -26.68 -63.68 -3.88
C VAL A 17 -25.21 -64.19 -3.60
N VAL A 18 -24.69 -64.57 -2.41
CA VAL A 18 -25.11 -65.39 -1.23
C VAL A 18 -24.39 -64.90 0.08
N LEU A 19 -24.54 -65.51 1.27
CA LEU A 19 -25.60 -65.39 2.30
C LEU A 19 -25.09 -66.02 3.65
N ALA A 20 -25.62 -65.61 4.82
CA ALA A 20 -25.54 -66.27 6.16
C ALA A 20 -24.19 -66.26 6.94
N ALA A 21 -24.12 -66.53 8.26
CA ALA A 21 -25.01 -66.27 9.42
C ALA A 21 -24.34 -66.66 10.79
N GLY A 22 -24.73 -66.03 11.91
CA GLY A 22 -24.43 -66.46 13.30
C GLY A 22 -23.08 -66.02 13.91
N CYS A 23 -22.85 -65.96 15.23
CA CYS A 23 -23.73 -66.17 16.40
C CYS A 23 -23.26 -65.40 17.68
N SER A 24 -24.23 -64.87 18.43
CA SER A 24 -24.40 -64.80 19.91
C SER A 24 -23.27 -64.40 20.92
N THR A 25 -23.63 -63.45 21.83
CA THR A 25 -23.17 -63.29 23.25
C THR A 25 -21.67 -62.97 23.50
N GLN A 26 -21.19 -62.43 24.63
CA GLN A 26 -21.70 -62.04 25.98
C GLN A 26 -20.91 -60.76 26.42
N SER A 27 -21.42 -59.72 27.11
CA SER A 27 -21.53 -59.63 28.59
C SER A 27 -21.81 -58.18 29.02
N ARG A 28 -22.40 -57.98 30.21
CA ARG A 28 -22.27 -56.73 31.00
C ARG A 28 -21.08 -56.84 31.96
N THR A 29 -20.50 -55.72 32.41
CA THR A 29 -20.32 -55.36 33.84
C THR A 29 -19.74 -53.95 33.97
N SER A 30 -20.09 -53.27 35.05
CA SER A 30 -19.74 -51.88 35.40
C SER A 30 -18.49 -51.77 36.27
N SER A 31 -17.73 -50.68 36.10
CA SER A 31 -17.04 -49.89 37.15
C SER A 31 -16.12 -48.84 36.50
N GLN A 32 -15.73 -47.73 37.13
CA GLN A 32 -16.36 -46.83 38.11
C GLN A 32 -15.58 -45.50 38.04
N ALA A 33 -16.16 -44.38 38.45
CA ALA A 33 -15.63 -43.03 38.23
C ALA A 33 -14.20 -42.78 38.75
N ALA A 34 -13.41 -42.04 37.97
CA ALA A 34 -12.26 -41.26 38.45
C ALA A 34 -12.08 -39.96 37.63
N ALA A 35 -12.21 -38.84 38.31
CA ALA A 35 -11.78 -37.50 37.91
C ALA A 35 -11.24 -36.80 39.19
N PRO A 36 -10.43 -35.72 39.12
CA PRO A 36 -10.10 -34.90 37.95
C PRO A 36 -8.60 -34.62 37.74
N ALA A 37 -8.23 -34.16 36.54
CA ALA A 37 -7.10 -33.27 36.30
C ALA A 37 -7.32 -32.48 34.99
N PRO A 38 -6.96 -31.20 34.88
CA PRO A 38 -7.17 -30.43 33.66
C PRO A 38 -6.11 -30.76 32.61
N ALA A 39 -6.50 -31.44 31.52
CA ALA A 39 -5.66 -31.54 30.33
C ALA A 39 -5.56 -30.15 29.67
N THR A 40 -4.33 -29.64 29.55
CA THR A 40 -4.03 -28.33 28.95
C THR A 40 -4.62 -28.24 27.55
N GLN A 41 -5.39 -27.19 27.27
CA GLN A 41 -5.92 -26.95 25.92
C GLN A 41 -4.76 -26.75 24.94
N ALA A 42 -4.67 -27.64 23.94
CA ALA A 42 -3.76 -27.43 22.83
C ALA A 42 -4.16 -26.16 22.08
N ALA A 43 -3.21 -25.24 21.89
CA ALA A 43 -3.47 -23.98 21.20
C ALA A 43 -3.93 -24.23 19.75
N PRO A 44 -4.89 -23.45 19.22
CA PRO A 44 -5.26 -23.55 17.81
C PRO A 44 -4.05 -23.26 16.93
N ALA A 45 -3.91 -24.00 15.83
CA ALA A 45 -2.87 -23.75 14.84
C ALA A 45 -2.97 -22.31 14.30
N PRO A 46 -1.84 -21.60 14.08
CA PRO A 46 -1.88 -20.25 13.55
C PRO A 46 -2.55 -20.27 12.17
N ALA A 47 -3.50 -19.35 11.98
CA ALA A 47 -4.18 -19.19 10.70
C ALA A 47 -3.17 -18.89 9.58
N ALA A 48 -3.48 -19.35 8.36
CA ALA A 48 -2.68 -19.02 7.18
C ALA A 48 -2.59 -17.48 7.03
N PRO A 49 -1.44 -16.94 6.59
CA PRO A 49 -1.28 -15.50 6.43
C PRO A 49 -2.34 -14.96 5.44
N PRO A 50 -2.87 -13.75 5.67
CA PRO A 50 -3.84 -13.16 4.76
C PRO A 50 -3.21 -13.01 3.36
N ALA A 51 -4.04 -13.17 2.33
CA ALA A 51 -3.66 -12.92 0.95
C ALA A 51 -3.09 -11.48 0.80
N PRO A 52 -2.16 -11.25 -0.14
CA PRO A 52 -1.60 -9.92 -0.36
C PRO A 52 -2.71 -8.90 -0.63
N PRO A 53 -2.54 -7.64 -0.20
CA PRO A 53 -3.56 -6.61 -0.38
C PRO A 53 -3.87 -6.42 -1.86
N VAL A 54 -5.14 -6.61 -2.23
CA VAL A 54 -5.64 -6.29 -3.57
C VAL A 54 -5.38 -4.79 -3.80
N PRO A 55 -4.76 -4.39 -4.92
CA PRO A 55 -4.39 -2.99 -5.14
C PRO A 55 -5.63 -2.10 -5.14
N GLU A 56 -5.55 -0.95 -4.44
CA GLU A 56 -6.69 -0.05 -4.23
C GLU A 56 -7.12 0.67 -5.53
N GLY A 57 -7.93 -0.02 -6.34
CA GLY A 57 -8.47 0.46 -7.60
C GLY A 57 -9.34 -0.59 -8.27
N MET A 58 -10.16 -0.17 -9.23
CA MET A 58 -10.91 -1.06 -10.11
C MET A 58 -9.92 -1.95 -10.91
N SER A 59 -10.14 -3.26 -10.86
CA SER A 59 -9.34 -4.26 -11.57
C SER A 59 -9.52 -4.21 -13.09
N TYR A 60 -8.68 -4.93 -13.84
CA TYR A 60 -8.81 -5.01 -15.29
C TYR A 60 -10.13 -5.68 -15.71
N ASP A 61 -10.56 -6.75 -15.04
CA ASP A 61 -11.80 -7.46 -15.34
C ASP A 61 -13.07 -6.63 -15.09
N GLU A 62 -13.08 -5.83 -14.02
CA GLU A 62 -14.16 -4.86 -13.79
C GLU A 62 -14.17 -3.76 -14.86
N LEU A 63 -12.98 -3.30 -15.28
CA LEU A 63 -12.83 -2.30 -16.34
C LEU A 63 -13.24 -2.85 -17.71
N THR A 64 -12.88 -4.09 -18.08
CA THR A 64 -13.32 -4.74 -19.33
C THR A 64 -14.84 -4.95 -19.32
N GLY A 65 -15.42 -5.31 -18.15
CA GLY A 65 -16.86 -5.39 -17.92
C GLY A 65 -17.59 -4.06 -18.20
N VAL A 66 -17.13 -2.95 -17.62
CA VAL A 66 -17.69 -1.60 -17.91
C VAL A 66 -17.51 -1.24 -19.39
N LEU A 67 -16.32 -1.52 -19.96
CA LEU A 67 -16.02 -1.36 -21.39
C LEU A 67 -16.81 -2.32 -22.31
N GLY A 68 -17.53 -3.28 -21.77
CA GLY A 68 -18.46 -4.17 -22.48
C GLY A 68 -19.83 -3.55 -22.73
N THR A 69 -20.21 -2.51 -21.98
CA THR A 69 -21.57 -1.90 -22.02
C THR A 69 -21.91 -1.13 -23.31
N GLY A 70 -20.97 -1.02 -24.27
CA GLY A 70 -21.18 -0.55 -25.64
C GLY A 70 -21.46 0.96 -25.83
N ASN A 71 -21.85 1.69 -24.79
CA ASN A 71 -22.24 3.11 -24.89
C ASN A 71 -21.14 4.03 -24.33
N GLU A 72 -20.40 4.74 -25.20
CA GLU A 72 -19.28 5.62 -24.78
C GLU A 72 -19.70 6.63 -23.70
N LYS A 73 -20.89 7.23 -23.78
CA LYS A 73 -21.34 8.23 -22.80
C LYS A 73 -21.47 7.59 -21.41
N ARG A 74 -22.07 6.39 -21.33
CA ARG A 74 -22.21 5.62 -20.10
C ARG A 74 -20.85 5.19 -19.57
N VAL A 75 -19.99 4.62 -20.41
CA VAL A 75 -18.62 4.21 -20.05
C VAL A 75 -17.83 5.39 -19.47
N ARG A 76 -17.93 6.59 -20.06
CA ARG A 76 -17.27 7.80 -19.53
C ARG A 76 -17.83 8.21 -18.16
N GLN A 77 -19.14 8.12 -17.95
CA GLN A 77 -19.75 8.40 -16.65
C GLN A 77 -19.38 7.36 -15.58
N GLU A 78 -19.17 6.10 -15.97
CA GLU A 78 -18.85 5.00 -15.04
C GLU A 78 -17.34 4.80 -14.79
N LEU A 79 -16.44 5.31 -15.66
CA LEU A 79 -14.99 5.21 -15.47
C LEU A 79 -14.32 6.52 -15.03
N VAL A 80 -14.68 7.68 -15.59
CA VAL A 80 -13.90 8.92 -15.37
C VAL A 80 -13.97 9.37 -13.91
N GLY A 81 -12.80 9.60 -13.31
CA GLY A 81 -12.62 9.93 -11.90
C GLY A 81 -12.36 8.74 -10.99
N LYS A 82 -12.64 7.50 -11.41
CA LYS A 82 -12.30 6.28 -10.65
C LYS A 82 -10.81 5.96 -10.74
N THR A 83 -10.28 5.39 -9.67
CA THR A 83 -8.96 4.75 -9.65
C THR A 83 -9.05 3.35 -10.27
N VAL A 84 -8.08 2.99 -11.10
CA VAL A 84 -7.90 1.66 -11.70
C VAL A 84 -6.52 1.12 -11.34
N ALA A 85 -6.45 -0.19 -11.09
CA ALA A 85 -5.20 -0.93 -10.87
C ALA A 85 -4.94 -1.85 -12.07
N LEU A 86 -3.83 -1.63 -12.79
CA LEU A 86 -3.57 -2.22 -14.11
C LEU A 86 -2.10 -2.59 -14.27
N ASN A 87 -1.79 -3.66 -15.00
CA ASN A 87 -0.42 -3.99 -15.40
C ASN A 87 -0.19 -3.62 -16.88
N LEU A 88 0.45 -2.49 -17.12
CA LEU A 88 0.63 -1.94 -18.46
C LEU A 88 1.85 -2.55 -19.18
N ALA A 89 1.63 -3.20 -20.31
CA ALA A 89 2.67 -3.60 -21.25
C ALA A 89 2.90 -2.53 -22.34
N LYS A 90 4.09 -2.54 -22.94
CA LYS A 90 4.35 -1.82 -24.21
C LYS A 90 3.82 -2.65 -25.39
N PRO A 91 2.87 -2.13 -26.19
CA PRO A 91 2.14 -2.90 -27.18
C PRO A 91 2.98 -3.36 -28.36
N LYS A 92 2.73 -4.60 -28.83
CA LYS A 92 3.59 -5.31 -29.80
C LYS A 92 2.85 -5.73 -31.08
N GLY A 93 2.52 -4.77 -31.95
CA GLY A 93 1.88 -5.10 -33.23
C GLY A 93 1.86 -3.98 -34.29
N ARG A 94 1.43 -4.34 -35.50
CA ARG A 94 1.03 -3.37 -36.54
C ARG A 94 -0.38 -2.86 -36.24
N GLY A 95 -0.60 -1.54 -36.39
CA GLY A 95 -1.89 -0.89 -36.10
C GLY A 95 -2.03 -0.34 -34.67
N VAL A 96 -1.03 -0.57 -33.82
CA VAL A 96 -0.91 -0.02 -32.47
C VAL A 96 -0.72 1.51 -32.50
N PRO A 97 -1.49 2.30 -31.71
CA PRO A 97 -1.24 3.72 -31.55
C PRO A 97 0.06 4.01 -30.77
N ALA A 98 0.95 4.83 -31.33
CA ALA A 98 2.21 5.19 -30.68
C ALA A 98 2.00 5.88 -29.31
N GLY A 99 2.87 5.60 -28.34
CA GLY A 99 2.80 6.17 -26.99
C GLY A 99 1.65 5.67 -26.12
N HIS A 100 0.95 4.61 -26.54
CA HIS A 100 -0.06 3.93 -25.74
C HIS A 100 0.50 2.63 -25.15
N TYR A 101 -0.23 2.07 -24.19
CA TYR A 101 0.07 0.82 -23.48
C TYR A 101 -1.10 -0.17 -23.68
N GLU A 102 -0.87 -1.46 -23.47
CA GLU A 102 -1.93 -2.50 -23.41
C GLU A 102 -1.87 -3.23 -22.07
N VAL A 103 -2.85 -4.09 -21.77
CA VAL A 103 -2.81 -5.00 -20.60
C VAL A 103 -2.90 -6.44 -21.09
N ASP A 104 -3.83 -6.68 -22.02
CA ASP A 104 -3.95 -7.88 -22.84
C ASP A 104 -3.86 -7.48 -24.33
N ASP A 105 -3.25 -8.31 -25.18
CA ASP A 105 -3.04 -8.03 -26.60
C ASP A 105 -4.20 -8.50 -27.51
N THR A 106 -5.14 -9.28 -26.98
CA THR A 106 -6.31 -9.79 -27.72
C THR A 106 -7.48 -8.80 -27.77
N ASP A 107 -7.62 -7.96 -26.74
CA ASP A 107 -8.86 -7.23 -26.44
C ASP A 107 -9.00 -5.85 -27.12
N ALA A 108 -7.94 -5.39 -27.80
CA ALA A 108 -7.84 -4.07 -28.44
C ALA A 108 -8.16 -2.87 -27.52
N ILE A 109 -7.87 -3.01 -26.22
CA ILE A 109 -7.96 -1.97 -25.20
C ILE A 109 -6.58 -1.33 -25.01
N TYR A 110 -6.48 -0.03 -25.29
CA TYR A 110 -5.24 0.73 -25.21
C TYR A 110 -5.34 1.83 -24.15
N PHE A 111 -4.27 2.02 -23.40
CA PHE A 111 -4.17 3.00 -22.32
C PHE A 111 -3.24 4.14 -22.72
N ARG A 112 -3.69 5.38 -22.60
CA ARG A 112 -2.89 6.58 -22.90
C ARG A 112 -2.61 7.37 -21.63
N CYS A 113 -1.35 7.49 -21.27
CA CYS A 113 -0.90 8.28 -20.13
C CYS A 113 -0.94 9.77 -20.48
N ARG A 114 -1.74 10.58 -19.77
CA ARG A 114 -1.72 12.05 -19.89
C ARG A 114 -0.37 12.62 -19.40
N THR A 115 0.12 12.06 -18.29
CA THR A 115 1.48 12.25 -17.79
C THR A 115 2.11 10.88 -17.55
N ALA A 116 3.37 10.69 -17.92
CA ALA A 116 4.14 9.47 -17.62
C ALA A 116 5.38 9.82 -16.80
N ALA A 117 5.80 8.94 -15.90
CA ALA A 117 7.10 9.06 -15.23
C ALA A 117 8.24 8.96 -16.26
N PRO A 118 9.35 9.71 -16.08
CA PRO A 118 10.49 9.65 -17.00
C PRO A 118 11.06 8.22 -17.01
N GLY A 119 11.19 7.65 -18.21
CA GLY A 119 11.64 6.27 -18.39
C GLY A 119 10.57 5.18 -18.17
N PHE A 120 9.31 5.53 -17.88
CA PHE A 120 8.24 4.54 -17.74
C PHE A 120 8.13 3.66 -19.00
N ALA A 121 8.21 2.35 -18.82
CA ALA A 121 8.28 1.37 -19.89
C ALA A 121 7.09 0.41 -19.93
N GLY A 122 6.12 0.60 -19.05
CA GLY A 122 5.19 -0.43 -18.60
C GLY A 122 5.50 -0.87 -17.16
N GLY A 123 4.67 -1.78 -16.65
CA GLY A 123 4.62 -2.22 -15.26
C GLY A 123 3.21 -2.03 -14.67
N GLU A 124 3.01 -2.57 -13.48
CA GLU A 124 1.83 -2.30 -12.65
C GLU A 124 1.69 -0.79 -12.37
N ILE A 125 0.46 -0.30 -12.22
CA ILE A 125 0.13 1.07 -11.85
C ILE A 125 -1.16 1.09 -11.02
N SER A 126 -1.33 2.10 -10.17
CA SER A 126 -2.64 2.54 -9.67
C SER A 126 -2.83 4.02 -9.98
N THR A 127 -3.90 4.38 -10.68
CA THR A 127 -4.10 5.76 -11.17
C THR A 127 -5.55 6.06 -11.53
N LYS A 128 -5.91 7.33 -11.69
CA LYS A 128 -7.27 7.73 -12.10
C LYS A 128 -7.48 7.70 -13.60
N VAL A 129 -8.65 7.23 -14.02
CA VAL A 129 -9.14 7.39 -15.40
C VAL A 129 -9.58 8.83 -15.61
N SER A 130 -8.96 9.49 -16.56
CA SER A 130 -9.15 10.90 -16.94
C SER A 130 -10.07 11.09 -18.16
N GLY A 131 -10.35 10.01 -18.89
CA GLY A 131 -11.16 10.01 -20.11
C GLY A 131 -11.32 8.61 -20.71
N TYR A 132 -12.29 8.47 -21.62
CA TYR A 132 -12.46 7.30 -22.48
C TYR A 132 -12.94 7.76 -23.86
N ARG A 133 -12.55 7.04 -24.92
CA ARG A 133 -12.94 7.29 -26.32
C ARG A 133 -12.94 5.99 -27.12
N PHE A 134 -13.93 5.79 -27.98
CA PHE A 134 -13.97 4.65 -28.91
C PHE A 134 -13.54 5.05 -30.34
N VAL A 135 -12.55 4.36 -30.90
CA VAL A 135 -12.05 4.63 -32.26
C VAL A 135 -12.75 3.70 -33.25
N THR A 136 -13.96 4.07 -33.66
CA THR A 136 -14.83 3.28 -34.57
C THR A 136 -14.12 2.70 -35.80
N LYS A 137 -13.26 3.49 -36.48
CA LYS A 137 -12.52 3.04 -37.67
C LYS A 137 -11.55 1.87 -37.41
N ALA A 138 -11.01 1.76 -36.19
CA ALA A 138 -10.06 0.72 -35.80
C ALA A 138 -10.64 -0.30 -34.81
N LYS A 139 -11.89 -0.08 -34.36
CA LYS A 139 -12.56 -0.78 -33.24
C LYS A 139 -11.80 -0.75 -31.90
N GLN A 140 -10.84 0.17 -31.75
CA GLN A 140 -10.00 0.29 -30.55
C GLN A 140 -10.72 1.03 -29.43
N LYS A 141 -10.65 0.49 -28.21
CA LYS A 141 -11.11 1.14 -26.98
C LYS A 141 -9.91 1.88 -26.37
N ILE A 142 -9.98 3.20 -26.18
CA ILE A 142 -8.86 3.97 -25.60
C ILE A 142 -9.26 4.61 -24.28
N VAL A 143 -8.55 4.26 -23.20
CA VAL A 143 -8.70 4.80 -21.85
C VAL A 143 -7.58 5.81 -21.59
N ASP A 144 -7.93 7.04 -21.24
CA ASP A 144 -6.95 8.09 -20.93
C ASP A 144 -6.69 8.13 -19.41
N LEU A 145 -5.47 7.83 -18.96
CA LEU A 145 -5.07 7.78 -17.56
C LEU A 145 -4.39 9.10 -17.12
N GLU A 146 -4.61 9.56 -15.88
CA GLU A 146 -4.01 10.82 -15.41
C GLU A 146 -2.48 10.75 -15.30
N ARG A 147 -1.95 9.74 -14.59
CA ARG A 147 -0.51 9.57 -14.39
C ARG A 147 -0.11 8.10 -14.42
N CYS A 148 0.80 7.73 -15.33
CA CYS A 148 1.42 6.42 -15.32
C CYS A 148 2.78 6.49 -14.61
N ALA A 149 2.89 5.79 -13.49
CA ALA A 149 4.12 5.56 -12.75
C ALA A 149 3.98 4.17 -12.07
N PRO A 150 5.08 3.43 -11.84
CA PRO A 150 5.04 2.14 -11.14
C PRO A 150 4.35 2.29 -9.77
N PRO A 151 3.80 1.22 -9.18
CA PRO A 151 3.22 1.32 -7.85
C PRO A 151 4.40 1.50 -6.88
N GLU A 152 4.26 2.37 -5.88
CA GLU A 152 5.23 2.36 -4.79
C GLU A 152 5.06 1.01 -4.05
N PRO A 153 6.11 0.17 -3.99
CA PRO A 153 5.92 -1.26 -3.79
C PRO A 153 5.47 -1.56 -2.35
N VAL A 154 4.22 -2.01 -2.22
CA VAL A 154 3.66 -2.52 -0.96
C VAL A 154 4.48 -3.73 -0.52
N ARG A 155 5.31 -3.55 0.51
CA ARG A 155 6.29 -4.54 0.96
C ARG A 155 5.62 -5.67 1.73
N THR A 156 5.06 -6.61 0.98
CA THR A 156 4.61 -7.91 1.50
C THR A 156 5.73 -8.56 2.32
N ALA A 157 5.42 -8.98 3.54
CA ALA A 157 6.42 -9.40 4.52
C ALA A 157 7.07 -10.75 4.15
N ALA A 158 8.35 -10.73 3.81
CA ALA A 158 9.16 -11.94 3.75
C ALA A 158 9.51 -12.41 5.18
N ALA A 159 9.21 -13.67 5.50
CA ALA A 159 9.63 -14.28 6.76
C ALA A 159 11.16 -14.38 6.84
N PRO A 160 11.78 -14.27 8.03
CA PRO A 160 13.22 -14.14 8.16
C PRO A 160 13.95 -15.46 7.82
N ALA A 161 14.65 -15.48 6.70
CA ALA A 161 15.68 -16.48 6.43
C ALA A 161 16.87 -16.28 7.40
N ALA A 162 17.51 -17.39 7.79
CA ALA A 162 18.56 -17.37 8.82
C ALA A 162 19.78 -16.53 8.42
N ALA A 163 20.37 -15.85 9.41
CA ALA A 163 21.52 -14.97 9.20
C ALA A 163 22.79 -15.75 8.82
N PRO A 164 23.53 -15.37 7.76
CA PRO A 164 24.92 -15.78 7.59
C PRO A 164 25.82 -15.10 8.64
N ALA A 165 26.88 -15.78 9.05
CA ALA A 165 27.82 -15.28 10.05
C ALA A 165 28.60 -14.03 9.55
N PRO A 166 29.00 -13.10 10.44
CA PRO A 166 29.67 -11.86 10.04
C PRO A 166 31.11 -12.11 9.56
N ALA A 167 31.45 -11.55 8.39
CA ALA A 167 32.81 -11.53 7.86
C ALA A 167 33.48 -10.16 8.08
N ALA A 168 34.73 -10.19 8.54
CA ALA A 168 35.75 -9.12 8.66
C ALA A 168 35.31 -7.64 8.45
N ALA A 169 35.44 -6.83 9.50
CA ALA A 169 35.23 -5.38 9.45
C ALA A 169 36.49 -4.59 9.02
N PRO A 170 36.33 -3.43 8.35
CA PRO A 170 37.35 -2.39 8.28
C PRO A 170 37.22 -1.38 9.44
N ALA A 171 38.37 -0.84 9.86
CA ALA A 171 38.70 0.28 10.76
C ALA A 171 37.59 1.10 11.51
N PRO A 172 37.84 1.53 12.76
CA PRO A 172 36.84 2.15 13.62
C PRO A 172 36.47 3.58 13.24
N GLN A 173 35.16 3.88 13.26
CA GLN A 173 34.66 5.24 13.44
C GLN A 173 34.53 5.55 14.96
N PRO A 174 34.62 6.82 15.39
CA PRO A 174 34.56 7.17 16.81
C PRO A 174 33.28 6.67 17.50
N ALA A 175 33.44 6.20 18.74
CA ALA A 175 32.33 5.61 19.49
C ALA A 175 31.25 6.65 19.83
N ALA A 176 30.05 6.48 19.26
CA ALA A 176 28.85 7.04 19.86
C ALA A 176 28.66 6.41 21.25
N PRO A 177 28.36 7.21 22.30
CA PRO A 177 28.28 6.70 23.66
C PRO A 177 27.15 5.67 23.84
N ALA A 178 27.35 4.74 24.78
CA ALA A 178 26.42 3.66 25.04
C ALA A 178 25.05 4.15 25.53
N ARG A 179 24.03 3.30 25.32
CA ARG A 179 22.63 3.53 25.71
C ARG A 179 22.50 4.02 27.16
N SER A 180 21.97 5.23 27.35
CA SER A 180 21.52 5.73 28.65
C SER A 180 20.00 5.82 28.72
N SER A 181 19.38 4.94 29.51
CA SER A 181 18.01 5.12 29.98
C SER A 181 18.00 6.13 31.12
N GLY A 182 18.00 7.42 30.77
CA GLY A 182 18.01 8.53 31.73
C GLY A 182 17.87 9.87 31.00
N GLY A 183 17.09 10.79 31.57
CA GLY A 183 16.75 12.06 30.93
C GLY A 183 17.94 13.01 30.82
N VAL A 184 18.45 13.19 29.59
CA VAL A 184 19.17 14.40 29.17
C VAL A 184 18.26 15.12 28.20
N ALA A 185 18.03 16.42 28.41
CA ALA A 185 17.17 17.22 27.53
C ALA A 185 17.76 17.22 26.11
N LYS A 186 17.00 16.69 25.14
CA LYS A 186 17.38 16.72 23.73
C LYS A 186 17.32 18.16 23.22
N ALA A 187 18.13 18.49 22.22
CA ALA A 187 18.14 19.84 21.65
C ALA A 187 16.73 20.27 21.23
N GLY A 188 16.35 21.50 21.60
CA GLY A 188 15.01 22.05 21.34
C GLY A 188 13.89 21.59 22.30
N MET A 189 14.16 20.77 23.32
CA MET A 189 13.15 20.28 24.29
C MET A 189 13.46 20.61 25.74
N ASP A 190 12.41 20.66 26.57
CA ASP A 190 12.50 20.71 28.03
C ASP A 190 12.68 19.31 28.66
N ALA A 191 12.80 19.25 29.99
CA ALA A 191 12.93 18.00 30.75
C ALA A 191 11.61 17.19 30.84
N GLN A 192 10.50 17.78 30.40
CA GLN A 192 9.15 17.24 30.42
C GLN A 192 8.72 16.70 29.03
N GLY A 193 9.60 16.82 28.02
CA GLY A 193 9.36 16.35 26.66
C GLY A 193 8.55 17.31 25.78
N ASN A 194 8.35 18.56 26.20
CA ASN A 194 7.75 19.59 25.35
C ASN A 194 8.83 20.25 24.49
N VAL A 195 8.52 20.54 23.24
CA VAL A 195 9.42 21.31 22.36
C VAL A 195 9.32 22.78 22.73
N VAL A 196 10.47 23.39 23.00
CA VAL A 196 10.62 24.84 23.25
C VAL A 196 11.12 25.57 22.00
N ASP A 197 12.02 24.95 21.22
CA ASP A 197 12.52 25.49 19.94
C ASP A 197 12.59 24.39 18.88
N SER A 198 11.62 24.39 17.97
CA SER A 198 11.51 23.42 16.87
C SER A 198 12.67 23.46 15.88
N SER A 199 13.41 24.58 15.80
CA SER A 199 14.58 24.72 14.92
C SER A 199 15.82 23.97 15.44
N LYS A 200 15.80 23.53 16.70
CA LYS A 200 16.89 22.78 17.34
C LYS A 200 16.56 21.31 17.56
N VAL A 201 15.35 20.88 17.19
CA VAL A 201 14.94 19.48 17.31
C VAL A 201 15.59 18.67 16.20
N GLU A 202 16.44 17.71 16.55
CA GLU A 202 17.14 16.82 15.62
C GLU A 202 16.38 15.49 15.41
N ALA A 203 16.61 14.82 14.28
CA ALA A 203 15.91 13.57 13.96
C ALA A 203 16.30 12.42 14.91
N GLY A 204 15.33 11.58 15.28
CA GLY A 204 15.45 10.63 16.40
C GLY A 204 15.22 11.27 17.78
N SER A 205 14.79 12.54 17.82
CA SER A 205 14.43 13.18 19.08
C SER A 205 13.03 12.80 19.56
N GLY A 206 12.11 12.46 18.67
CA GLY A 206 10.74 12.04 18.98
C GLY A 206 10.57 10.57 19.34
N ARG A 207 9.31 10.14 19.40
CA ARG A 207 8.89 8.75 19.38
C ARG A 207 8.74 8.31 17.92
N THR A 208 9.53 7.33 17.48
CA THR A 208 9.33 6.67 16.19
C THR A 208 7.94 6.03 16.14
N VAL A 209 7.22 6.23 15.04
CA VAL A 209 5.91 5.62 14.78
C VAL A 209 5.85 5.08 13.36
N LYS A 210 5.06 4.02 13.18
CA LYS A 210 4.67 3.53 11.86
C LYS A 210 3.34 4.17 11.49
N GLY A 211 3.31 4.84 10.34
CA GLY A 211 2.18 5.59 9.82
C GLY A 211 1.35 4.82 8.79
N LEU A 212 0.58 5.59 8.01
CA LEU A 212 -0.10 5.12 6.81
C LEU A 212 0.90 4.58 5.78
N ASN A 213 0.49 3.61 4.98
CA ASN A 213 1.27 3.04 3.86
C ASN A 213 2.69 2.62 4.25
N ASP A 214 2.84 2.04 5.44
CA ASP A 214 4.11 1.61 6.05
C ASP A 214 5.17 2.71 6.25
N TYR A 215 4.83 4.00 6.11
CA TYR A 215 5.79 5.09 6.32
C TYR A 215 6.29 5.11 7.76
N GLU A 216 7.60 4.93 7.93
CA GLU A 216 8.28 5.20 9.19
C GLU A 216 8.56 6.69 9.33
N GLY A 217 8.32 7.21 10.53
CA GLY A 217 8.53 8.61 10.87
C GLY A 217 8.57 8.79 12.38
N GLU A 218 8.59 10.03 12.86
CA GLU A 218 8.62 10.31 14.29
C GLU A 218 7.63 11.41 14.69
N ILE A 219 7.20 11.37 15.95
CA ILE A 219 6.36 12.40 16.57
C ILE A 219 7.11 12.93 17.79
N THR A 220 7.38 14.23 17.79
CA THR A 220 8.19 14.92 18.80
C THR A 220 7.38 16.00 19.50
N GLY A 221 7.58 16.17 20.80
CA GLY A 221 6.77 17.08 21.61
C GLY A 221 5.42 16.48 22.02
N ASN A 222 4.82 17.05 23.04
CA ASN A 222 3.46 16.71 23.47
C ASN A 222 2.44 17.50 22.63
N PRO A 223 1.38 16.86 22.08
CA PRO A 223 0.34 17.56 21.34
C PRO A 223 -0.44 18.51 22.26
N ALA A 224 -0.51 19.79 21.89
CA ALA A 224 -1.32 20.76 22.62
C ALA A 224 -2.82 20.36 22.59
N PRO A 225 -3.60 20.63 23.65
CA PRO A 225 -5.05 20.42 23.63
C PRO A 225 -5.70 21.11 22.42
N ASN A 226 -6.51 20.37 21.66
CA ASN A 226 -7.14 20.81 20.40
C ASN A 226 -6.17 21.20 19.27
N SER A 227 -4.89 20.82 19.32
CA SER A 227 -3.96 20.97 18.19
C SER A 227 -4.51 20.27 16.94
N LYS A 228 -4.43 20.94 15.78
CA LYS A 228 -4.84 20.32 14.50
C LYS A 228 -3.96 19.11 14.15
N PHE A 229 -2.71 19.12 14.62
CA PHE A 229 -1.75 18.04 14.37
C PHE A 229 -2.18 16.70 15.00
N SER A 230 -3.05 16.71 16.03
CA SER A 230 -3.60 15.51 16.65
C SER A 230 -4.52 14.70 15.71
N LYS A 231 -4.88 15.25 14.54
CA LYS A 231 -5.60 14.55 13.46
C LYS A 231 -4.67 14.02 12.36
N LEU A 232 -3.38 14.36 12.40
CA LEU A 232 -2.41 13.99 11.37
C LEU A 232 -1.74 12.66 11.71
N GLN A 233 -1.31 11.95 10.66
CA GLN A 233 -0.58 10.70 10.78
C GLN A 233 0.62 10.74 9.84
N ILE A 234 1.71 10.10 10.26
CA ILE A 234 2.85 9.81 9.39
C ILE A 234 2.36 9.07 8.13
N GLY A 235 2.97 9.34 6.99
CA GLY A 235 2.57 8.83 5.67
C GLY A 235 1.50 9.66 4.95
N MET A 236 0.76 10.56 5.63
CA MET A 236 -0.20 11.43 4.95
C MET A 236 0.48 12.33 3.88
N PRO A 237 -0.06 12.45 2.66
CA PRO A 237 0.46 13.35 1.64
C PRO A 237 0.21 14.81 2.01
N ALA A 238 1.12 15.71 1.61
CA ALA A 238 1.10 17.13 1.98
C ALA A 238 -0.22 17.87 1.66
N ARG A 239 -0.96 17.44 0.63
CA ARG A 239 -2.32 17.93 0.33
C ARG A 239 -3.28 17.63 1.47
N GLN A 240 -3.49 16.35 1.81
CA GLN A 240 -4.36 15.91 2.89
C GLN A 240 -3.98 16.54 4.24
N VAL A 241 -2.68 16.73 4.49
CA VAL A 241 -2.20 17.43 5.69
C VAL A 241 -2.62 18.89 5.70
N THR A 242 -2.46 19.61 4.58
CA THR A 242 -2.92 21.00 4.42
C THR A 242 -4.45 21.11 4.49
N ASP A 243 -5.19 20.12 3.98
CA ASP A 243 -6.65 20.08 4.05
C ASP A 243 -7.16 19.90 5.50
N LEU A 244 -6.40 19.17 6.35
CA LEU A 244 -6.72 18.92 7.76
C LEU A 244 -6.20 20.01 8.72
N ALA A 245 -5.03 20.60 8.43
CA ALA A 245 -4.38 21.62 9.24
C ALA A 245 -4.71 23.06 8.78
N GLY A 246 -5.24 23.24 7.58
CA GLY A 246 -5.28 24.53 6.89
C GLY A 246 -3.92 24.89 6.26
N PRO A 247 -3.79 26.09 5.66
CA PRO A 247 -2.52 26.54 5.10
C PRO A 247 -1.44 26.72 6.17
N PRO A 248 -0.16 26.46 5.85
CA PRO A 248 0.96 26.77 6.73
C PRO A 248 1.18 28.28 6.88
N THR A 249 1.95 28.67 7.89
CA THR A 249 2.40 30.06 8.11
C THR A 249 3.61 30.40 7.23
N ASP A 250 4.52 29.44 7.06
CA ASP A 250 5.68 29.52 6.18
C ASP A 250 6.07 28.10 5.72
N GLN A 251 6.85 27.99 4.64
CA GLN A 251 7.20 26.72 4.01
C GLN A 251 8.53 26.81 3.24
N GLY A 252 9.30 25.73 3.20
CA GLY A 252 10.50 25.69 2.38
C GLY A 252 11.19 24.33 2.35
N ALA A 253 12.12 24.16 1.40
CA ALA A 253 12.74 22.88 1.07
C ALA A 253 14.25 22.91 1.30
N TYR A 254 14.82 21.75 1.61
CA TYR A 254 16.26 21.55 1.69
C TYR A 254 16.67 20.18 1.12
N ILE A 255 17.89 20.13 0.62
CA ILE A 255 18.53 18.90 0.12
C ILE A 255 19.04 18.11 1.33
N THR A 256 18.76 16.81 1.38
CA THR A 256 19.29 15.93 2.44
C THR A 256 20.66 15.37 2.07
N GLY A 257 21.41 14.86 3.04
CA GLY A 257 22.64 14.10 2.76
C GLY A 257 22.43 12.90 1.82
N LYS A 258 21.21 12.33 1.77
CA LYS A 258 20.88 11.20 0.89
C LYS A 258 20.81 11.59 -0.59
N ALA A 259 20.68 12.87 -0.92
CA ALA A 259 20.73 13.32 -2.31
C ALA A 259 22.09 13.10 -3.00
N TRP A 260 23.15 12.96 -2.21
CA TRP A 260 24.53 12.81 -2.66
C TRP A 260 25.02 11.35 -2.64
N ILE A 261 24.21 10.41 -2.14
CA ILE A 261 24.53 8.97 -2.16
C ILE A 261 24.36 8.45 -3.59
N PRO A 262 25.42 7.93 -4.24
CA PRO A 262 25.30 7.35 -5.58
C PRO A 262 24.26 6.22 -5.61
N PHE A 263 23.46 6.19 -6.68
CA PHE A 263 22.38 5.20 -6.88
C PHE A 263 21.26 5.21 -5.82
N TYR A 264 21.18 6.24 -4.95
CA TYR A 264 20.02 6.42 -4.07
C TYR A 264 18.86 7.07 -4.82
N PHE A 265 17.84 6.27 -5.13
CA PHE A 265 16.61 6.70 -5.83
C PHE A 265 15.39 6.85 -4.90
N GLY A 266 15.59 6.79 -3.57
CA GLY A 266 14.49 6.92 -2.60
C GLY A 266 13.98 8.36 -2.46
N ALA A 267 12.76 8.50 -1.92
CA ALA A 267 12.07 9.79 -1.80
C ALA A 267 12.82 10.82 -0.93
N ASP A 268 13.56 10.36 0.09
CA ASP A 268 14.21 11.19 1.12
C ASP A 268 15.51 11.90 0.65
N ARG A 269 15.63 12.22 -0.65
CA ARG A 269 16.68 13.10 -1.20
C ARG A 269 16.42 14.57 -0.90
N HIS A 270 15.15 14.95 -0.88
CA HIS A 270 14.71 16.29 -0.53
C HIS A 270 13.70 16.18 0.60
N ARG A 271 13.75 17.14 1.51
CA ARG A 271 12.70 17.36 2.50
C ARG A 271 12.15 18.75 2.30
N PHE A 272 10.89 18.93 2.68
CA PHE A 272 10.34 20.25 2.90
C PHE A 272 9.62 20.31 4.23
N GLU A 273 9.62 21.48 4.83
CA GLU A 273 8.98 21.76 6.10
C GLU A 273 7.86 22.78 5.92
N MET A 274 6.81 22.62 6.72
CA MET A 274 5.69 23.54 6.85
C MET A 274 5.58 23.93 8.32
N THR A 275 5.70 25.22 8.61
CA THR A 275 5.55 25.77 9.96
C THR A 275 4.12 26.23 10.19
N TYR A 276 3.59 25.96 11.38
CA TYR A 276 2.26 26.38 11.80
C TYR A 276 2.36 27.12 13.13
N LYS A 277 2.17 28.44 13.08
CA LYS A 277 2.30 29.31 14.25
C LYS A 277 1.44 28.82 15.42
N GLY A 278 2.08 28.67 16.59
CA GLY A 278 1.44 28.18 17.81
C GLY A 278 1.01 26.69 17.79
N GLN A 279 1.49 25.89 16.84
CA GLN A 279 1.18 24.45 16.77
C GLN A 279 2.40 23.57 16.52
N GLY A 280 3.36 24.04 15.73
CA GLY A 280 4.64 23.35 15.51
C GLY A 280 5.04 23.28 14.05
N ARG A 281 5.82 22.23 13.71
CA ARG A 281 6.42 22.04 12.39
C ARG A 281 6.14 20.64 11.86
N LEU A 282 5.85 20.55 10.57
CA LEU A 282 5.62 19.30 9.86
C LEU A 282 6.71 19.14 8.81
N ILE A 283 7.38 17.99 8.76
CA ILE A 283 8.44 17.72 7.78
C ILE A 283 8.04 16.54 6.90
N PHE A 284 8.18 16.76 5.60
CA PHE A 284 7.80 15.85 4.53
C PHE A 284 9.04 15.39 3.78
N ALA A 285 9.01 14.17 3.25
CA ALA A 285 10.00 13.64 2.32
C ALA A 285 9.36 13.27 0.99
N GLY A 286 10.15 13.29 -0.08
CA GLY A 286 9.67 13.10 -1.45
C GLY A 286 9.24 14.40 -2.13
N GLY A 287 8.72 14.24 -3.34
CA GLY A 287 8.41 15.36 -4.23
C GLY A 287 9.63 15.95 -4.95
N GLY A 288 9.37 16.99 -5.75
CA GLY A 288 10.40 17.76 -6.45
C GLY A 288 11.02 18.86 -5.59
N MET A 289 12.22 19.31 -5.92
CA MET A 289 12.82 20.51 -5.32
C MET A 289 11.91 21.72 -5.61
N GLY A 290 11.24 22.25 -4.58
CA GLY A 290 10.27 23.35 -4.71
C GLY A 290 8.81 22.92 -4.88
N ASP A 291 8.48 21.62 -4.95
CA ASP A 291 7.09 21.14 -4.92
C ASP A 291 6.70 20.71 -3.49
N PHE A 292 6.10 21.65 -2.78
CA PHE A 292 5.59 21.49 -1.41
C PHE A 292 4.32 20.63 -1.30
N SER A 293 3.90 19.97 -2.39
CA SER A 293 2.57 19.35 -2.48
C SER A 293 2.57 17.86 -2.82
N SER A 294 3.71 17.27 -3.15
CA SER A 294 3.86 15.85 -3.51
C SER A 294 4.73 15.00 -2.56
N GLY A 295 5.11 15.56 -1.41
CA GLY A 295 5.79 14.81 -0.34
C GLY A 295 4.83 14.18 0.69
N HIS A 296 5.33 13.19 1.43
CA HIS A 296 4.62 12.49 2.50
C HIS A 296 5.17 12.86 3.88
N LEU A 297 4.29 13.00 4.86
CA LEU A 297 4.60 13.44 6.22
C LEU A 297 5.46 12.39 6.94
N ILE A 298 6.72 12.70 7.22
CA ILE A 298 7.65 11.82 7.96
C ILE A 298 7.91 12.29 9.40
N TRP A 299 7.51 13.52 9.75
CA TRP A 299 7.75 14.06 11.08
C TRP A 299 6.69 15.07 11.49
N ILE A 300 6.12 14.87 12.69
CA ILE A 300 5.31 15.87 13.40
C ILE A 300 6.11 16.38 14.59
N ILE A 301 6.39 17.68 14.64
CA ILE A 301 6.95 18.37 15.81
C ILE A 301 5.83 19.23 16.41
N HIS A 302 5.34 18.87 17.60
CA HIS A 302 4.36 19.65 18.34
C HIS A 302 5.05 20.73 19.18
N ASN A 303 4.78 22.00 18.89
CA ASN A 303 5.28 23.14 19.65
C ASN A 303 4.22 24.25 19.73
N ALA A 304 3.63 24.44 20.92
CA ALA A 304 2.65 25.50 21.18
C ALA A 304 3.22 26.92 21.06
N ASN A 305 4.56 27.07 21.04
CA ASN A 305 5.28 28.33 20.93
C ASN A 305 5.95 28.53 19.56
N GLU A 306 5.66 27.70 18.54
CA GLU A 306 6.24 27.86 17.20
C GLU A 306 5.97 29.28 16.66
N ALA A 307 7.04 30.02 16.35
CA ALA A 307 6.93 31.40 15.85
C ALA A 307 6.17 31.51 14.52
N GLY A 308 6.17 30.43 13.74
CA GLY A 308 5.52 30.31 12.43
C GLY A 308 6.46 30.51 11.24
N TYR A 309 7.73 30.87 11.47
CA TYR A 309 8.71 31.23 10.44
C TYR A 309 9.99 30.37 10.54
N ARG A 310 10.83 30.44 9.51
CA ARG A 310 11.96 29.53 9.25
C ARG A 310 13.23 30.29 8.83
#